data_AF-A0A1G1H5A1-F1
#
_entry.id   AF-A0A1G1H5A1-F1
#
_cell.length_a   1.000
_cell.length_b   1.000
_cell.length_c   1.000
_cell.angle_alpha   90.00
_cell.angle_beta   90.00
_cell.angle_gamma   90.00
#
_symmetry.space_group_name_H-M   'P 1'
#
loop_
_entity.id
_entity.type
_entity.pdbx_description
1 polymer ?
#
loop_
_entity_poly.entity_id
_entity_poly.type
_entity_poly.pdbx_seq_one_letter_code
_entity_poly.pdbx_strand_id
1 'polypeptide(L)'
;MDSRLTAAGKEPMLRKEDRFKEFRSWYRKIPAPQLKSVFEGLWQTSFFTHSELIEMASDTLRVMDRAVDVEGGEVPETENKVMLMPGFPCPLCRFPTYSWVEDMGNKLEPYVLDFIRENHPGWDIEFGACDRCVEVYKLRADGVM
;
A
#
# COMPACT_ATOMS: atom_id res chain seq x y z
N MET A 1 12.13 13.36 -12.77
CA MET A 1 12.28 11.90 -12.85
C MET A 1 13.44 11.56 -13.75
N ASP A 2 14.22 10.54 -13.37
CA ASP A 2 15.41 10.09 -14.11
C ASP A 2 15.06 9.56 -15.51
N SER A 3 13.85 9.06 -15.72
CA SER A 3 13.32 8.71 -17.05
C SER A 3 13.44 9.85 -18.07
N ARG A 4 13.19 11.09 -17.64
CA ARG A 4 13.30 12.29 -18.49
C ARG A 4 14.75 12.62 -18.85
N LEU A 5 15.69 12.34 -17.94
CA LEU A 5 17.11 12.51 -18.24
C LEU A 5 17.55 11.51 -19.30
N THR A 6 17.19 10.24 -19.14
CA THR A 6 17.46 9.20 -20.13
C THR A 6 16.84 9.52 -21.49
N ALA A 7 15.58 9.95 -21.54
CA ALA A 7 14.91 10.35 -22.79
C ALA A 7 15.58 11.56 -23.47
N ALA A 8 16.20 12.45 -22.69
CA ALA A 8 16.98 13.58 -23.17
C ALA A 8 18.44 13.22 -23.53
N GLY A 9 18.80 11.93 -23.52
CA GLY A 9 20.16 11.45 -23.80
C GLY A 9 21.18 11.80 -22.70
N LYS A 10 20.72 12.16 -21.51
CA LYS A 10 21.56 12.49 -20.36
C LYS A 10 21.69 11.29 -19.43
N GLU A 11 22.85 11.16 -18.80
CA GLU A 11 23.09 10.10 -17.83
C GLU A 11 22.46 10.45 -16.47
N PRO A 12 21.50 9.67 -15.96
CA PRO A 12 20.95 9.87 -14.64
C PRO A 12 21.91 9.39 -13.55
N MET A 13 21.78 9.95 -12.34
CA MET A 13 22.60 9.54 -11.18
C MET A 13 22.40 8.07 -10.81
N LEU A 14 21.17 7.56 -10.99
CA LEU A 14 20.81 6.16 -10.75
C LEU A 14 20.23 5.56 -12.02
N ARG A 15 20.54 4.28 -12.27
CA ARG A 15 20.01 3.54 -13.41
C ARG A 15 18.55 3.17 -13.17
N LYS A 16 17.84 2.85 -14.25
CA LYS A 16 16.43 2.41 -14.19
C LYS A 16 16.26 1.21 -13.26
N GLU A 17 17.19 0.26 -13.30
CA GLU A 17 17.16 -0.95 -12.48
C GLU A 17 17.30 -0.63 -10.98
N ASP A 18 18.11 0.37 -10.63
CA ASP A 18 18.28 0.79 -9.24
C ASP A 18 17.04 1.55 -8.74
N ARG A 19 16.42 2.36 -9.58
CA ARG A 19 15.11 2.97 -9.30
C ARG A 19 14.00 1.93 -9.14
N PHE A 20 14.03 0.87 -9.94
CA PHE A 20 13.09 -0.23 -9.79
C PHE A 20 13.29 -0.99 -8.46
N LYS A 21 14.53 -1.20 -8.02
CA LYS A 21 14.82 -1.80 -6.69
C LYS A 21 14.28 -0.93 -5.56
N GLU A 22 14.49 0.39 -5.62
CA GLU A 22 13.93 1.34 -4.64
C GLU A 22 12.40 1.26 -4.62
N PHE A 23 11.78 1.35 -5.79
CA PHE A 23 10.32 1.24 -5.95
C PHE A 23 9.78 -0.07 -5.35
N ARG A 24 10.42 -1.20 -5.66
CA ARG A 24 10.05 -2.50 -5.10
C ARG A 24 10.13 -2.56 -3.57
N SER A 25 11.08 -1.86 -2.97
CA SER A 25 11.22 -1.82 -1.51
C SER A 25 10.05 -1.11 -0.83
N TRP A 26 9.54 -0.04 -1.45
CA TRP A 26 8.40 0.73 -0.94
C TRP A 26 7.07 0.01 -1.18
N TYR A 27 6.96 -0.70 -2.31
CA TYR A 27 5.72 -1.33 -2.76
C TYR A 27 5.73 -2.86 -2.61
N ARG A 28 6.45 -3.40 -1.62
CA ARG A 28 6.69 -4.84 -1.40
C ARG A 28 5.44 -5.74 -1.29
N LYS A 29 4.28 -5.16 -1.05
CA LYS A 29 2.99 -5.87 -0.91
C LYS A 29 2.25 -6.01 -2.25
N ILE A 30 2.65 -5.28 -3.29
CA ILE A 30 2.15 -5.48 -4.65
C ILE A 30 2.86 -6.70 -5.25
N PRO A 31 2.12 -7.65 -5.87
CA PRO A 31 2.72 -8.80 -6.56
C PRO A 31 3.80 -8.38 -7.57
N ALA A 32 4.89 -9.15 -7.65
CA ALA A 32 6.05 -8.78 -8.48
C ALA A 32 5.73 -8.54 -9.97
N PRO A 33 4.84 -9.32 -10.63
CA PRO A 33 4.45 -9.06 -12.02
C PRO A 33 3.72 -7.71 -12.17
N GLN A 34 2.81 -7.40 -11.26
CA GLN A 34 2.04 -6.14 -11.23
C GLN A 34 2.93 -4.94 -10.94
N LEU A 35 3.87 -5.09 -10.02
CA LEU A 35 4.79 -4.04 -9.64
C LEU A 35 5.68 -3.59 -10.81
N LYS A 36 6.08 -4.54 -11.67
CA LYS A 36 6.83 -4.25 -12.90
C LYS A 36 5.99 -3.41 -13.86
N SER A 37 4.74 -3.81 -14.11
CA SER A 37 3.78 -3.09 -14.96
C SER A 37 3.55 -1.66 -14.49
N VAL A 38 3.34 -1.47 -13.18
CA VAL A 38 3.15 -0.14 -12.57
C VAL A 38 4.39 0.73 -12.73
N PHE A 39 5.57 0.19 -12.41
CA PHE A 39 6.82 0.94 -12.51
C PHE A 39 7.08 1.40 -13.95
N GLU A 40 6.83 0.53 -14.92
CA GLU A 40 7.03 0.86 -16.34
C GLU A 40 6.11 1.99 -16.80
N GLY A 41 4.83 1.98 -16.41
CA GLY A 41 3.93 3.07 -16.75
C GLY A 41 4.33 4.40 -16.10
N LEU A 42 4.75 4.36 -14.82
CA LEU A 42 5.30 5.55 -14.15
C LEU A 42 6.58 6.06 -14.83
N TRP A 43 7.47 5.16 -15.25
CA TRP A 43 8.73 5.49 -15.90
C TRP A 43 8.54 6.11 -17.28
N GLN A 44 7.59 5.60 -18.07
CA GLN A 44 7.28 6.08 -19.41
C GLN A 44 6.48 7.39 -19.42
N THR A 45 5.84 7.73 -18.30
CA THR A 45 5.06 8.97 -18.18
C THR A 45 5.98 10.21 -18.24
N SER A 46 5.69 11.11 -19.18
CA SER A 46 6.52 12.29 -19.47
C SER A 46 6.38 13.40 -18.42
N PHE A 47 5.16 13.65 -17.93
CA PHE A 47 4.85 14.58 -16.86
C PHE A 47 3.62 14.13 -16.07
N PHE A 48 3.57 14.51 -14.80
CA PHE A 48 2.38 14.38 -13.97
C PHE A 48 1.87 15.78 -13.62
N THR A 49 0.56 15.95 -13.61
CA THR A 49 -0.07 17.14 -13.04
C THR A 49 0.06 17.13 -11.52
N HIS A 50 -0.09 18.31 -10.90
CA HIS A 50 -0.05 18.40 -9.44
C HIS A 50 -1.16 17.56 -8.78
N SER A 51 -2.37 17.57 -9.33
CA SER A 51 -3.50 16.78 -8.81
C SER A 51 -3.22 15.29 -8.81
N GLU A 52 -2.65 14.76 -9.90
CA GLU A 52 -2.30 13.33 -9.97
C GLU A 52 -1.25 12.94 -8.94
N LEU A 53 -0.26 13.81 -8.69
CA LEU A 53 0.75 13.57 -7.66
C LEU A 53 0.13 13.57 -6.26
N ILE A 54 -0.79 14.49 -5.99
CA ILE A 54 -1.50 14.54 -4.70
C ILE A 54 -2.37 13.30 -4.52
N GLU A 55 -3.13 12.90 -5.53
CA GLU A 55 -3.96 11.69 -5.48
C GLU A 55 -3.13 10.46 -5.15
N MET A 56 -2.05 10.19 -5.89
CA MET A 56 -1.15 9.06 -5.63
C MET A 56 -0.45 9.13 -4.27
N ALA A 57 -0.14 10.32 -3.78
CA ALA A 57 0.46 10.47 -2.45
C ALA A 57 -0.55 10.24 -1.31
N SER A 58 -1.82 10.61 -1.53
CA SER A 58 -2.90 10.46 -0.54
C SER A 58 -3.48 9.04 -0.48
N ASP A 59 -3.45 8.34 -1.62
CA ASP A 59 -3.92 6.97 -1.75
C ASP A 59 -2.93 6.19 -2.64
N THR A 60 -2.03 5.44 -1.99
CA THR A 60 -1.01 4.68 -2.74
C THR A 60 -1.59 3.55 -3.59
N LEU A 61 -2.88 3.18 -3.46
CA LEU A 61 -3.50 2.26 -4.41
C LEU A 61 -3.63 2.89 -5.80
N ARG A 62 -3.74 4.22 -5.90
CA ARG A 62 -3.82 4.94 -7.19
C ARG A 62 -2.57 4.82 -8.05
N VAL A 63 -1.46 4.33 -7.50
CA VAL A 63 -0.30 3.99 -8.33
C VAL A 63 -0.58 2.77 -9.21
N MET A 64 -1.49 1.88 -8.79
CA MET A 64 -1.87 0.68 -9.54
C MET A 64 -2.53 1.03 -10.88
N ASP A 65 -3.25 2.15 -10.94
CA ASP A 65 -3.88 2.70 -12.15
C ASP A 65 -2.86 3.07 -13.25
N ARG A 66 -1.56 3.05 -12.91
CA ARG A 66 -0.47 3.33 -13.86
C ARG A 66 0.14 2.06 -14.45
N ALA A 67 -0.39 0.89 -14.14
CA ALA A 67 0.05 -0.35 -14.75
C ALA A 67 -0.14 -0.32 -16.28
N VAL A 68 0.90 -0.65 -17.02
CA VAL A 68 0.87 -0.86 -18.48
C VAL A 68 1.22 -2.31 -18.79
N ASP A 69 0.71 -2.83 -19.90
CA ASP A 69 1.03 -4.19 -20.33
C ASP A 69 2.50 -4.27 -20.77
N VAL A 70 3.24 -5.22 -20.18
CA VAL A 70 4.68 -5.43 -20.42
C VAL A 70 4.99 -6.91 -20.44
N GLU A 71 5.99 -7.30 -21.23
CA GLU A 71 6.41 -8.70 -21.31
C GLU A 71 6.84 -9.24 -19.93
N GLY A 72 6.13 -10.29 -19.47
CA GLY A 72 6.32 -10.88 -18.14
C GLY A 72 5.82 -10.02 -16.97
N GLY A 73 5.01 -8.99 -17.23
CA GLY A 73 4.23 -8.28 -16.23
C GLY A 73 2.76 -8.71 -16.27
N GLU A 74 2.01 -8.36 -15.23
CA GLU A 74 0.55 -8.51 -15.20
C GLU A 74 -0.05 -7.12 -14.97
N VAL A 75 -1.11 -6.77 -15.69
CA VAL A 75 -1.91 -5.60 -15.32
C VAL A 75 -2.84 -6.08 -14.19
N PRO A 76 -2.83 -5.44 -13.00
CA PRO A 76 -3.74 -5.83 -11.94
C PRO A 76 -5.18 -5.71 -12.45
N GLU A 77 -5.95 -6.79 -12.39
CA GLU A 77 -7.40 -6.63 -12.32
C GLU A 77 -7.66 -5.91 -11.00
N THR A 78 -8.33 -4.75 -11.05
CA THR A 78 -8.70 -3.98 -9.85
C THR A 78 -9.78 -4.75 -9.09
N GLU A 79 -9.45 -5.92 -8.54
CA GLU A 79 -10.27 -6.55 -7.54
C GLU A 79 -10.17 -5.68 -6.28
N ASN A 80 -11.34 -5.33 -5.72
CA ASN A 80 -11.55 -4.50 -4.52
C ASN A 80 -10.94 -5.10 -3.23
N LYS A 81 -9.73 -5.64 -3.28
CA LYS A 81 -9.03 -6.18 -2.14
C LYS A 81 -8.19 -5.06 -1.53
N VAL A 82 -8.56 -4.65 -0.33
CA VAL A 82 -7.84 -3.63 0.43
C VAL A 82 -6.38 -4.08 0.60
N MET A 83 -5.44 -3.43 -0.10
CA MET A 83 -4.02 -3.72 0.12
C MET A 83 -3.53 -2.93 1.34
N LEU A 84 -3.11 -3.65 2.37
CA LEU A 84 -2.52 -3.09 3.58
C LEU A 84 -1.06 -2.73 3.35
N MET A 85 -0.84 -1.60 2.68
CA MET A 85 0.49 -1.10 2.32
C MET A 85 1.21 -0.52 3.55
N PRO A 86 2.54 -0.69 3.69
CA PRO A 86 3.29 0.01 4.72
C PRO A 86 3.17 1.54 4.55
N GLY A 87 2.96 2.25 5.64
CA GLY A 87 2.74 3.70 5.67
C GLY A 87 1.27 4.11 5.55
N PHE A 88 0.35 3.20 5.22
CA PHE A 88 -1.08 3.52 5.21
C PHE A 88 -1.58 3.84 6.63
N PRO A 89 -2.50 4.81 6.77
CA PRO A 89 -3.09 5.12 8.05
C PRO A 89 -3.93 3.93 8.52
N CYS A 90 -3.66 3.44 9.74
CA CYS A 90 -4.49 2.41 10.37
C CYS A 90 -5.95 2.91 10.45
N PRO A 91 -6.97 2.11 10.05
CA PRO A 91 -8.36 2.57 10.09
C PRO A 91 -8.86 2.88 11.50
N LEU A 92 -8.25 2.26 12.52
CA LEU A 92 -8.62 2.43 13.92
C LEU A 92 -8.03 3.71 14.53
N CYS A 93 -6.72 3.96 14.38
CA CYS A 93 -6.05 5.11 15.01
C CYS A 93 -5.61 6.22 14.06
N ARG A 94 -5.76 6.02 12.75
CA ARG A 94 -5.38 6.95 11.67
C ARG A 94 -3.89 7.31 11.60
N PHE A 95 -3.04 6.71 12.41
CA PHE A 95 -1.58 6.85 12.29
C PHE A 95 -1.01 5.95 11.19
N PRO A 96 -0.01 6.42 10.42
CA PRO A 96 0.74 5.57 9.50
C PRO A 96 1.31 4.33 10.21
N THR A 97 1.10 3.15 9.63
CA THR A 97 1.66 1.90 10.17
C THR A 97 2.48 1.16 9.13
N TYR A 98 3.61 0.61 9.58
CA TYR A 98 4.44 -0.31 8.80
C TYR A 98 4.29 -1.77 9.28
N SER A 99 3.48 -1.97 10.33
CA SER A 99 3.25 -3.23 11.04
C SER A 99 1.75 -3.52 11.07
N TRP A 100 1.28 -4.28 10.10
CA TRP A 100 -0.11 -4.72 9.99
C TRP A 100 -0.27 -6.10 10.61
N VAL A 101 -1.33 -6.31 11.38
CA VAL A 101 -1.67 -7.65 11.87
C VAL A 101 -2.29 -8.45 10.74
N GLU A 102 -1.58 -9.47 10.28
CA GLU A 102 -2.07 -10.40 9.28
C GLU A 102 -2.85 -11.54 9.94
N ASP A 103 -3.82 -12.12 9.22
CA ASP A 103 -4.60 -13.28 9.66
C ASP A 103 -5.38 -13.05 10.98
N MET A 104 -6.01 -11.88 11.08
CA MET A 104 -6.75 -11.45 12.27
C MET A 104 -7.88 -12.40 12.67
N GLY A 105 -8.55 -13.03 11.71
CA GLY A 105 -9.65 -13.97 11.98
C GLY A 105 -9.23 -15.22 12.76
N ASN A 106 -7.97 -15.64 12.65
CA ASN A 106 -7.43 -16.79 13.38
C ASN A 106 -6.59 -16.38 14.60
N LYS A 107 -5.99 -15.18 14.59
CA LYS A 107 -5.10 -14.70 15.66
C LYS A 107 -5.81 -13.93 16.78
N LEU A 108 -7.06 -13.54 16.57
CA LEU A 108 -7.83 -12.77 17.53
C LEU A 108 -9.07 -13.53 17.96
N GLU A 109 -9.35 -13.45 19.25
CA GLU A 109 -10.58 -13.98 19.80
C GLU A 109 -11.80 -13.21 19.25
N PRO A 110 -12.93 -13.88 18.96
CA PRO A 110 -14.10 -13.24 18.37
C PRO A 110 -14.61 -12.02 19.16
N TYR A 111 -14.58 -12.09 20.49
CA TYR A 111 -15.06 -10.98 21.33
C TYR A 111 -14.18 -9.71 21.19
N VAL A 112 -12.89 -9.85 20.89
CA VAL A 112 -12.00 -8.71 20.62
C VAL A 112 -12.39 -8.06 19.29
N LEU A 113 -12.69 -8.87 18.27
CA LEU A 113 -13.14 -8.37 16.97
C LEU A 113 -14.48 -7.62 17.08
N ASP A 114 -15.42 -8.16 17.85
CA ASP A 114 -16.71 -7.52 18.10
C ASP A 114 -16.54 -6.22 18.86
N PHE A 115 -15.69 -6.19 19.89
CA PHE A 115 -15.37 -4.97 20.63
C PHE A 115 -14.76 -3.89 19.72
N ILE A 116 -13.88 -4.25 18.78
CA ILE A 116 -13.35 -3.29 17.79
C ILE A 116 -14.49 -2.74 16.91
N ARG A 117 -15.39 -3.60 16.41
CA ARG A 117 -16.54 -3.18 15.57
C ARG A 117 -17.51 -2.26 16.30
N GLU A 118 -17.73 -2.49 17.59
CA GLU A 118 -18.56 -1.62 18.43
C GLU A 118 -17.94 -0.20 18.55
N ASN A 119 -16.62 -0.12 18.68
CA ASN A 119 -15.90 1.16 18.77
C ASN A 119 -15.68 1.83 17.40
N HIS A 120 -15.69 1.06 16.32
CA HIS A 120 -15.49 1.51 14.96
C HIS A 120 -16.55 0.92 14.01
N PRO A 121 -17.78 1.48 13.99
CA PRO A 121 -18.84 1.01 13.11
C PRO A 121 -18.41 1.08 11.63
N GLY A 122 -18.55 -0.04 10.91
CA GLY A 122 -18.15 -0.17 9.51
C GLY A 122 -16.71 -0.66 9.29
N TRP A 123 -15.94 -0.90 10.36
CA TRP A 123 -14.70 -1.64 10.28
C TRP A 123 -14.95 -3.16 10.16
N ASP A 124 -14.04 -3.84 9.47
CA ASP A 124 -14.00 -5.28 9.23
C ASP A 124 -12.52 -5.72 9.14
N ILE A 125 -12.28 -7.03 9.33
CA ILE A 125 -10.95 -7.64 9.31
C ILE A 125 -10.20 -7.38 8.00
N GLU A 126 -10.90 -7.24 6.87
CA GLU A 126 -10.27 -6.96 5.58
C GLU A 126 -9.63 -5.56 5.52
N PHE A 127 -10.13 -4.60 6.30
CA PHE A 127 -9.52 -3.27 6.41
C PHE A 127 -8.27 -3.26 7.30
N GLY A 128 -8.04 -4.35 8.05
CA GLY A 128 -6.87 -4.55 8.88
C GLY A 128 -6.78 -3.62 10.10
N ALA A 129 -5.74 -3.83 10.90
CA ALA A 129 -5.37 -2.98 12.03
C ALA A 129 -3.86 -3.05 12.27
N CYS A 130 -3.27 -1.99 12.83
CA CYS A 130 -1.88 -2.04 13.27
C CYS A 130 -1.72 -2.85 14.56
N ASP A 131 -0.54 -3.41 14.77
CA ASP A 131 -0.16 -4.16 15.97
C ASP A 131 -0.53 -3.45 17.28
N ARG A 132 -0.22 -2.15 17.37
CA ARG A 132 -0.50 -1.32 18.55
C ARG A 132 -1.98 -1.19 18.84
N CYS A 133 -2.82 -1.01 17.82
CA CYS A 133 -4.27 -0.95 18.03
C CYS A 133 -4.81 -2.29 18.49
N VAL A 134 -4.36 -3.38 17.88
CA VAL A 134 -4.78 -4.73 18.25
C VAL A 134 -4.44 -5.04 19.71
N GLU A 135 -3.23 -4.73 20.16
CA GLU A 135 -2.84 -4.94 21.55
C GLU A 135 -3.67 -4.10 22.53
N VAL A 136 -3.92 -2.82 22.23
CA VAL A 136 -4.77 -1.96 23.07
C VAL A 136 -6.20 -2.49 23.14
N TYR A 137 -6.76 -2.95 22.01
CA TYR A 137 -8.11 -3.45 21.97
C TYR A 137 -8.28 -4.80 22.67
N LYS A 138 -7.27 -5.69 22.64
CA LYS A 138 -7.24 -6.89 23.48
C LYS A 138 -7.34 -6.52 24.96
N LEU A 139 -6.45 -5.64 25.44
CA LEU A 139 -6.43 -5.21 26.84
C LEU A 139 -7.74 -4.57 27.30
N ARG A 140 -8.37 -3.76 26.44
CA ARG A 140 -9.66 -3.13 26.74
C ARG A 140 -10.81 -4.14 26.75
N ALA A 141 -10.83 -5.06 25.79
CA ALA A 141 -11.84 -6.11 25.74
C ALA A 141 -11.74 -7.08 26.93
N ASP A 142 -10.51 -7.32 27.42
CA ASP A 142 -10.24 -8.10 28.64
C ASP A 142 -10.58 -7.34 29.95
N GLY A 143 -10.96 -6.05 29.87
CA GLY A 143 -11.28 -5.23 31.04
C GLY A 143 -10.06 -4.82 31.88
N VAL A 144 -8.85 -4.87 31.30
CA VAL A 144 -7.58 -4.55 31.98
C VAL A 144 -7.28 -3.04 31.94
N MET A 145 -8.11 -2.24 31.26
CA MET A 145 -7.91 -0.79 31.07
C MET A 145 -9.21 0.00 31.19
#